data_AF-A0A7Y2UCE8-F1
#
_entry.id   AF-A0A7Y2UCE8-F1
#
_cell.length_a   1.000
_cell.length_b   1.000
_cell.length_c   1.000
_cell.angle_alpha   90.00
_cell.angle_beta   90.00
_cell.angle_gamma   90.00
#
_symmetry.space_group_name_H-M   'P 1'
#
loop_
_entity.id
_entity.type
_entity.pdbx_description
1 polymer ?
#
loop_
_entity_poly.entity_id
_entity_poly.type
_entity_poly.pdbx_seq_one_letter_code
_entity_poly.pdbx_strand_id
1 'polypeptide(L)'
;NLLMIVVDSMRGSALNDRFAPNIARYAAQEAINFRNHFSGGNSSRMGMFSLFYGLPPGYWASFSSLQRSSVMIDELQSRDYQLGLFSSSTMYRPVVLDRTAFANVPNLRIMTEPASDPGWKRDRTLTDEWYGWLDERAPDRSFFGFLFYDSAMSSSVPPDYPYAFAPTGDTRLETNRAVYNTAVHYVDGIVGEVLEDLANRGLADNTVVLITADHGQEFGESAANLERHGSGFTRQQLVTPMVLAWPGRQGGVAYDHRSSHYDIVPTLMQELFACSNPAFDYAVGRNLFELQPWPWMVAGSYFNYAVLEPDQVTVTYPNGLYEVRDLDYRLRPDPVFRGDVLEAVSEQNARFFTD
;
A
#
# COMPACT_ATOMS: atom_id res chain seq x y z
N ASN A 1 6.97 17.14 -8.26
CA ASN A 1 6.85 15.73 -8.70
C ASN A 1 6.16 14.88 -7.64
N LEU A 2 5.72 13.67 -8.01
CA LEU A 2 5.22 12.65 -7.09
C LEU A 2 5.94 11.33 -7.38
N LEU A 3 6.51 10.70 -6.34
CA LEU A 3 7.09 9.35 -6.40
C LEU A 3 6.39 8.48 -5.36
N MET A 4 5.77 7.40 -5.84
CA MET A 4 5.12 6.39 -5.01
C MET A 4 5.92 5.09 -5.10
N ILE A 5 6.47 4.66 -3.97
CA ILE A 5 7.20 3.41 -3.82
C ILE A 5 6.33 2.47 -3.00
N VAL A 6 5.96 1.34 -3.59
CA VAL A 6 5.16 0.31 -2.93
C VAL A 6 5.98 -0.97 -2.83
N VAL A 7 6.06 -1.55 -1.64
CA VAL A 7 6.72 -2.83 -1.40
C VAL A 7 5.66 -3.88 -1.09
N ASP A 8 5.44 -4.82 -2.01
CA ASP A 8 4.40 -5.86 -1.90
C ASP A 8 4.54 -6.63 -0.58
N SER A 9 3.45 -6.70 0.18
CA SER A 9 3.35 -7.46 1.43
C SER A 9 4.31 -7.01 2.56
N MET A 10 4.84 -5.77 2.52
CA MET A 10 5.66 -5.24 3.62
C MET A 10 4.79 -4.87 4.83
N ARG A 11 5.12 -5.42 6.00
CA ARG A 11 4.45 -5.11 7.28
C ARG A 11 4.92 -3.76 7.79
N GLY A 12 4.02 -2.99 8.41
CA GLY A 12 4.39 -1.77 9.13
C GLY A 12 5.41 -2.05 10.25
N SER A 13 5.31 -3.20 10.92
CA SER A 13 6.29 -3.62 11.94
C SER A 13 7.69 -3.92 11.39
N ALA A 14 7.84 -4.11 10.07
CA ALA A 14 9.13 -4.34 9.44
C ALA A 14 9.87 -3.02 9.14
N LEU A 15 9.18 -1.86 9.19
CA LEU A 15 9.81 -0.56 9.08
C LEU A 15 10.51 -0.20 10.40
N ASN A 16 11.81 -0.52 10.51
CA ASN A 16 12.67 -0.16 11.62
C ASN A 16 14.15 -0.32 11.24
N ASP A 17 15.06 0.20 12.09
CA ASP A 17 16.51 0.19 11.86
C ASP A 17 17.13 -1.20 11.70
N ARG A 18 16.41 -2.26 12.09
CA ARG A 18 16.90 -3.63 11.95
C ARG A 18 16.58 -4.21 10.59
N PHE A 19 15.33 -4.12 10.15
CA PHE A 19 14.86 -4.82 8.93
C PHE A 19 14.78 -3.91 7.70
N ALA A 20 14.56 -2.60 7.88
CA ALA A 20 14.47 -1.62 6.80
C ALA A 20 15.21 -0.32 7.19
N PRO A 21 16.55 -0.38 7.38
CA PRO A 21 17.33 0.73 7.89
C PRO A 21 17.33 1.97 6.99
N ASN A 22 17.25 1.83 5.66
CA ASN A 22 17.29 2.97 4.76
C ASN A 22 15.98 3.76 4.79
N ILE A 23 14.84 3.07 4.70
CA ILE A 23 13.52 3.69 4.81
C ILE A 23 13.32 4.26 6.22
N ALA A 24 13.76 3.56 7.27
CA ALA A 24 13.67 4.06 8.64
C ALA A 24 14.48 5.35 8.86
N ARG A 25 15.72 5.39 8.35
CA ARG A 25 16.54 6.61 8.36
C ARG A 25 15.89 7.75 7.58
N TYR A 26 15.38 7.47 6.38
CA TYR A 26 14.68 8.47 5.57
C TYR A 26 13.45 9.03 6.32
N ALA A 27 12.66 8.16 6.95
CA ALA A 27 11.52 8.56 7.76
C ALA A 27 11.92 9.42 8.96
N ALA A 28 13.04 9.11 9.62
CA ALA A 28 13.53 9.86 10.78
C ALA A 28 14.11 11.25 10.42
N GLN A 29 14.47 11.48 9.16
CA GLN A 29 15.17 12.69 8.72
C GLN A 29 14.28 13.58 7.85
N GLU A 30 13.64 13.01 6.83
CA GLU A 30 13.06 13.76 5.71
C GLU A 30 11.53 13.65 5.66
N ALA A 31 10.93 12.70 6.39
CA ALA A 31 9.54 12.30 6.16
C ALA A 31 8.66 12.30 7.41
N ILE A 32 7.36 12.18 7.19
CA ILE A 32 6.35 11.92 8.21
C ILE A 32 6.08 10.41 8.24
N ASN A 33 6.17 9.77 9.41
CA ASN A 33 5.91 8.35 9.59
C ASN A 33 4.56 8.09 10.27
N PHE A 34 3.59 7.52 9.55
CA PHE A 34 2.32 7.09 10.11
C PHE A 34 2.42 5.63 10.57
N ARG A 35 2.72 5.41 11.86
CA ARG A 35 3.07 4.09 12.42
C ARG A 35 1.89 3.14 12.58
N ASN A 36 0.67 3.65 12.47
CA ASN A 36 -0.58 2.91 12.62
C ASN A 36 -1.46 3.08 11.37
N HIS A 37 -0.86 2.91 10.20
CA HIS A 37 -1.50 3.05 8.90
C HIS A 37 -2.06 1.72 8.41
N PHE A 38 -3.33 1.72 7.99
CA PHE A 38 -4.04 0.53 7.54
C PHE A 38 -4.27 0.54 6.03
N SER A 39 -3.90 -0.56 5.39
CA SER A 39 -4.44 -0.89 4.09
C SER A 39 -5.96 -1.11 4.14
N GLY A 40 -6.66 -0.72 3.08
CA GLY A 40 -8.06 -1.09 2.87
C GLY A 40 -8.24 -2.53 2.38
N GLY A 41 -7.20 -3.36 2.38
CA GLY A 41 -7.31 -4.79 2.10
C GLY A 41 -6.13 -5.63 2.56
N ASN A 42 -6.36 -6.93 2.73
CA ASN A 42 -5.33 -7.90 3.10
C ASN A 42 -4.75 -8.63 1.88
N SER A 43 -4.89 -8.05 0.68
CA SER A 43 -4.52 -8.65 -0.60
C SER A 43 -4.12 -7.56 -1.57
N SER A 44 -3.23 -7.84 -2.53
CA SER A 44 -2.69 -6.82 -3.43
C SER A 44 -3.79 -6.08 -4.20
N ARG A 45 -4.82 -6.81 -4.64
CA ARG A 45 -5.99 -6.23 -5.31
C ARG A 45 -6.69 -5.17 -4.47
N MET A 46 -7.05 -5.52 -3.24
CA MET A 46 -7.87 -4.62 -2.40
C MET A 46 -7.03 -3.53 -1.74
N GLY A 47 -5.78 -3.85 -1.41
CA GLY A 47 -4.80 -2.89 -0.94
C GLY A 47 -4.54 -1.79 -1.97
N MET A 48 -4.16 -2.18 -3.19
CA MET A 48 -3.94 -1.21 -4.27
C MET A 48 -5.22 -0.46 -4.67
N PHE A 49 -6.38 -1.11 -4.64
CA PHE A 49 -7.64 -0.40 -4.89
C PHE A 49 -7.87 0.69 -3.86
N SER A 50 -7.72 0.39 -2.56
CA SER A 50 -7.87 1.39 -1.52
C SER A 50 -6.84 2.52 -1.64
N LEU A 51 -5.60 2.20 -2.02
CA LEU A 51 -4.49 3.14 -2.19
C LEU A 51 -4.75 4.15 -3.33
N PHE A 52 -5.22 3.66 -4.48
CA PHE A 52 -5.40 4.48 -5.67
C PHE A 52 -6.77 5.14 -5.76
N TYR A 53 -7.81 4.62 -5.11
CA TYR A 53 -9.16 5.17 -5.21
C TYR A 53 -9.63 5.87 -3.95
N GLY A 54 -9.09 5.50 -2.79
CA GLY A 54 -9.65 5.92 -1.54
C GLY A 54 -11.09 5.44 -1.32
N LEU A 55 -11.45 4.26 -1.88
CA LEU A 55 -12.81 3.70 -1.87
C LEU A 55 -12.88 2.29 -1.26
N PRO A 56 -14.01 1.92 -0.60
CA PRO A 56 -14.23 0.59 -0.04
C PRO A 56 -14.14 -0.55 -1.07
N PRO A 57 -13.78 -1.77 -0.65
CA PRO A 57 -13.57 -2.90 -1.54
C PRO A 57 -14.81 -3.30 -2.37
N GLY A 58 -16.02 -2.95 -1.90
CA GLY A 58 -17.27 -3.22 -2.62
C GLY A 58 -17.36 -2.59 -4.01
N TYR A 59 -16.61 -1.50 -4.26
CA TYR A 59 -16.60 -0.82 -5.55
C TYR A 59 -15.66 -1.46 -6.58
N TRP A 60 -14.71 -2.30 -6.15
CA TRP A 60 -13.64 -2.80 -7.02
C TRP A 60 -14.18 -3.51 -8.27
N ALA A 61 -15.21 -4.36 -8.12
CA ALA A 61 -15.77 -5.13 -9.22
C ALA A 61 -16.36 -4.20 -10.31
N SER A 62 -17.15 -3.19 -9.92
CA SER A 62 -17.72 -2.23 -10.86
C SER A 62 -16.65 -1.42 -11.57
N PHE A 63 -15.64 -0.94 -10.84
CA PHE A 63 -14.54 -0.17 -11.43
C PHE A 63 -13.71 -1.00 -12.40
N SER A 64 -13.42 -2.26 -12.05
CA SER A 64 -12.69 -3.17 -12.95
C SER A 64 -13.51 -3.55 -14.18
N SER A 65 -14.81 -3.82 -14.03
CA SER A 65 -15.70 -4.17 -15.16
C SER A 65 -15.94 -3.00 -16.11
N LEU A 66 -16.04 -1.78 -15.58
CA LEU A 66 -16.22 -0.56 -16.37
C LEU A 66 -14.90 0.08 -16.81
N GLN A 67 -13.75 -0.51 -16.43
CA GLN A 67 -12.42 0.03 -16.68
C GLN A 67 -12.28 1.50 -16.27
N ARG A 68 -12.80 1.83 -15.10
CA ARG A 68 -12.83 3.19 -14.58
C ARG A 68 -11.49 3.51 -13.91
N SER A 69 -10.72 4.44 -14.48
CA SER A 69 -9.48 4.96 -13.90
C SER A 69 -9.72 5.65 -12.55
N SER A 70 -8.64 5.78 -11.76
CA SER A 70 -8.69 6.58 -10.54
C SER A 70 -8.72 8.07 -10.88
N VAL A 71 -9.50 8.85 -10.12
CA VAL A 71 -9.54 10.31 -10.22
C VAL A 71 -8.16 10.95 -10.05
N MET A 72 -7.27 10.34 -9.26
CA MET A 72 -5.90 10.81 -9.09
C MET A 72 -5.09 10.66 -10.38
N ILE A 73 -5.28 9.56 -11.11
CA ILE A 73 -4.59 9.29 -12.38
C ILE A 73 -5.16 10.15 -13.51
N ASP A 74 -6.47 10.40 -13.49
CA ASP A 74 -7.11 11.37 -14.39
C ASP A 74 -6.55 12.77 -14.18
N GLU A 75 -6.42 13.22 -12.93
CA GLU A 75 -5.87 14.53 -12.59
C GLU A 75 -4.41 14.69 -13.01
N LEU A 76 -3.57 13.68 -12.74
CA LEU A 76 -2.17 13.64 -13.19
C LEU A 76 -2.05 13.81 -14.71
N GLN A 77 -2.85 13.07 -15.48
CA GLN A 77 -2.85 13.17 -16.95
C GLN A 77 -3.38 14.53 -17.43
N SER A 78 -4.43 15.07 -16.80
CA SER A 78 -4.98 16.39 -17.15
C SER A 78 -3.98 17.54 -16.94
N ARG A 79 -3.06 17.37 -15.99
CA ARG A 79 -1.96 18.30 -15.68
C ARG A 79 -0.67 17.99 -16.43
N ASP A 80 -0.74 17.11 -17.43
CA ASP A 80 0.38 16.76 -18.30
C ASP A 80 1.60 16.18 -17.55
N TYR A 81 1.36 15.45 -16.44
CA TYR A 81 2.43 14.73 -15.74
C TYR A 81 2.98 13.60 -16.62
N GLN A 82 4.30 13.47 -16.64
CA GLN A 82 4.99 12.32 -17.23
C GLN A 82 4.82 11.10 -16.30
N LEU A 83 4.37 9.97 -16.84
CA LEU A 83 4.07 8.77 -16.04
C LEU A 83 5.19 7.73 -16.20
N GLY A 84 5.93 7.48 -15.13
CA GLY A 84 6.94 6.43 -15.02
C GLY A 84 6.41 5.30 -14.16
N LEU A 85 5.79 4.29 -14.77
CA LEU A 85 5.08 3.21 -14.06
C LEU A 85 5.84 1.89 -14.21
N PHE A 86 6.46 1.43 -13.12
CA PHE A 86 7.37 0.28 -13.09
C PHE A 86 6.92 -0.71 -12.00
N SER A 87 6.88 -2.00 -12.33
CA SER A 87 6.38 -3.01 -11.41
C SER A 87 7.06 -4.36 -11.61
N SER A 88 7.48 -4.94 -10.50
CA SER A 88 8.09 -6.26 -10.42
C SER A 88 7.04 -7.35 -10.55
N SER A 89 5.96 -7.23 -9.78
CA SER A 89 4.74 -8.00 -9.96
C SER A 89 3.99 -7.51 -11.21
N THR A 90 3.16 -8.35 -11.83
CA THR A 90 2.44 -7.91 -13.02
C THR A 90 1.30 -6.94 -12.66
N MET A 91 1.06 -5.94 -13.50
CA MET A 91 -0.03 -4.96 -13.31
C MET A 91 -1.43 -5.57 -13.49
N TYR A 92 -1.55 -6.71 -14.19
CA TYR A 92 -2.84 -7.28 -14.60
C TYR A 92 -3.40 -8.36 -13.68
N ARG A 93 -2.55 -9.19 -13.05
CA ARG A 93 -2.99 -10.20 -12.06
C ARG A 93 -1.90 -10.38 -10.97
N PRO A 94 -2.28 -10.49 -9.69
CA PRO A 94 -3.64 -10.45 -9.13
C PRO A 94 -4.20 -9.03 -8.90
N VAL A 95 -3.38 -7.99 -9.10
CA VAL A 95 -3.67 -6.60 -8.71
C VAL A 95 -4.71 -5.91 -9.60
N VAL A 96 -4.62 -6.11 -10.93
CA VAL A 96 -5.56 -5.59 -11.93
C VAL A 96 -5.56 -4.05 -12.04
N LEU A 97 -4.39 -3.41 -11.92
CA LEU A 97 -4.22 -1.97 -12.12
C LEU A 97 -4.43 -1.56 -13.59
N ASP A 98 -4.11 -2.45 -14.53
CA ASP A 98 -4.32 -2.27 -15.99
C ASP A 98 -5.78 -2.07 -16.39
N ARG A 99 -6.73 -2.52 -15.56
CA ARG A 99 -8.18 -2.35 -15.76
C ARG A 99 -8.85 -1.55 -14.65
N THR A 100 -8.05 -1.01 -13.72
CA THR A 100 -8.55 -0.12 -12.67
C THR A 100 -7.76 1.17 -12.72
N ALA A 101 -6.85 1.43 -11.77
CA ALA A 101 -6.28 2.76 -11.57
C ALA A 101 -5.62 3.31 -12.85
N PHE A 102 -5.00 2.43 -13.64
CA PHE A 102 -4.28 2.77 -14.86
C PHE A 102 -5.04 2.41 -16.16
N ALA A 103 -6.35 2.16 -16.07
CA ALA A 103 -7.15 1.70 -17.22
C ALA A 103 -7.11 2.62 -18.45
N ASN A 104 -6.92 3.93 -18.24
CA ASN A 104 -6.84 4.92 -19.32
C ASN A 104 -5.41 5.37 -19.63
N VAL A 105 -4.38 4.77 -19.02
CA VAL A 105 -2.99 5.13 -19.28
C VAL A 105 -2.56 4.56 -20.64
N PRO A 106 -2.20 5.41 -21.62
CA PRO A 106 -1.81 4.94 -22.94
C PRO A 106 -0.49 4.17 -22.88
N ASN A 107 -0.39 3.08 -23.64
CA ASN A 107 0.81 2.25 -23.74
C ASN A 107 1.32 1.77 -22.37
N LEU A 108 0.41 1.47 -21.44
CA LEU A 108 0.76 0.99 -20.11
C LEU A 108 1.67 -0.24 -20.19
N ARG A 109 2.83 -0.14 -19.55
CA ARG A 109 3.70 -1.27 -19.31
C ARG A 109 3.07 -2.17 -18.23
N ILE A 110 2.77 -3.42 -18.60
CA ILE A 110 2.03 -4.35 -17.73
C ILE A 110 2.91 -5.29 -16.90
N MET A 111 4.20 -5.43 -17.22
CA MET A 111 5.14 -6.26 -16.47
C MET A 111 6.60 -5.91 -16.73
N THR A 112 7.47 -6.35 -15.82
CA THR A 112 8.92 -6.41 -16.02
C THR A 112 9.32 -7.74 -16.64
N GLU A 113 10.09 -7.69 -17.72
CA GLU A 113 10.47 -8.87 -18.50
C GLU A 113 11.91 -9.33 -18.20
N PRO A 114 12.19 -10.65 -18.24
CA PRO A 114 11.22 -11.72 -18.43
C PRO A 114 10.39 -11.95 -17.15
N ALA A 115 9.08 -12.12 -17.28
CA ALA A 115 8.20 -12.37 -16.11
C ALA A 115 8.59 -13.62 -15.29
N SER A 116 9.36 -14.54 -15.87
CA SER A 116 9.89 -15.73 -15.21
C SER A 116 11.07 -15.47 -14.26
N ASP A 117 11.71 -14.32 -14.33
CA ASP A 117 12.82 -13.98 -13.44
C ASP A 117 12.34 -13.91 -11.97
N PRO A 118 13.18 -14.25 -10.98
CA PRO A 118 12.79 -14.14 -9.57
C PRO A 118 12.53 -12.68 -9.18
N GLY A 119 11.67 -12.47 -8.16
CA GLY A 119 11.24 -11.13 -7.72
C GLY A 119 12.40 -10.17 -7.47
N TRP A 120 13.46 -10.62 -6.78
CA TRP A 120 14.65 -9.79 -6.52
C TRP A 120 15.37 -9.28 -7.77
N LYS A 121 15.31 -10.03 -8.88
CA LYS A 121 15.96 -9.67 -10.14
C LYS A 121 15.07 -8.69 -10.91
N ARG A 122 13.76 -8.93 -10.92
CA ARG A 122 12.78 -7.98 -11.46
C ARG A 122 12.80 -6.65 -10.71
N ASP A 123 12.99 -6.66 -9.39
CA ASP A 123 13.18 -5.46 -8.57
C ASP A 123 14.41 -4.64 -9.00
N ARG A 124 15.49 -5.29 -9.44
CA ARG A 124 16.67 -4.61 -9.99
C ARG A 124 16.40 -4.08 -11.40
N THR A 125 15.86 -4.92 -12.28
CA THR A 125 15.53 -4.52 -13.66
C THR A 125 14.58 -3.33 -13.69
N LEU A 126 13.52 -3.33 -12.89
CA LEU A 126 12.57 -2.21 -12.84
C LEU A 126 13.21 -0.92 -12.32
N THR A 127 14.19 -1.03 -11.42
CA THR A 127 14.92 0.12 -10.87
C THR A 127 15.88 0.71 -11.91
N ASP A 128 16.60 -0.13 -12.65
CA ASP A 128 17.47 0.32 -13.75
C ASP A 128 16.66 1.02 -14.85
N GLU A 129 15.49 0.47 -15.21
CA GLU A 129 14.60 1.09 -16.18
C GLU A 129 13.98 2.39 -15.66
N TRP A 130 13.69 2.48 -14.36
CA TRP A 130 13.27 3.74 -13.73
C TRP A 130 14.36 4.81 -13.89
N TYR A 131 15.63 4.48 -13.63
CA TYR A 131 16.73 5.44 -13.81
C TYR A 131 16.87 5.89 -15.27
N GLY A 132 16.83 4.95 -16.21
CA GLY A 132 16.88 5.28 -17.64
C GLY A 132 15.71 6.17 -18.08
N TRP A 133 14.50 5.86 -17.60
CA TRP A 133 13.33 6.69 -17.87
C TRP A 133 13.45 8.09 -17.25
N LEU A 134 13.99 8.20 -16.03
CA LEU A 134 14.20 9.46 -15.34
C LEU A 134 15.24 10.34 -16.05
N ASP A 135 16.23 9.74 -16.72
CA ASP A 135 17.20 10.43 -17.58
C ASP A 135 16.56 10.97 -18.87
N GLU A 136 15.66 10.21 -19.47
CA GLU A 136 15.05 10.55 -20.78
C GLU A 136 13.85 11.50 -20.68
N ARG A 137 13.20 11.60 -19.51
CA ARG A 137 12.04 12.48 -19.33
C ARG A 137 12.39 13.95 -19.62
N ALA A 138 11.39 14.74 -20.01
CA ALA A 138 11.51 16.18 -20.10
C ALA A 138 11.72 16.81 -18.69
N PRO A 139 12.86 17.47 -18.40
CA PRO A 139 13.20 17.91 -17.04
C PRO A 139 12.39 19.10 -16.53
N ASP A 140 11.74 19.83 -17.43
CA ASP A 140 10.85 20.96 -17.15
C ASP A 140 9.41 20.54 -16.85
N ARG A 141 9.06 19.27 -17.08
CA ARG A 141 7.73 18.71 -16.83
C ARG A 141 7.71 17.84 -15.58
N SER A 142 6.66 18.00 -14.78
CA SER A 142 6.46 17.19 -13.58
C SER A 142 6.26 15.71 -13.92
N PHE A 143 6.68 14.83 -13.02
CA PHE A 143 6.43 13.39 -13.16
C PHE A 143 5.60 12.80 -12.01
N PHE A 144 4.92 11.69 -12.34
CA PHE A 144 4.45 10.68 -11.40
C PHE A 144 5.23 9.38 -11.62
N GLY A 145 6.02 9.00 -10.63
CA GLY A 145 6.75 7.73 -10.60
C GLY A 145 6.00 6.74 -9.72
N PHE A 146 5.80 5.52 -10.20
CA PHE A 146 5.26 4.41 -9.42
C PHE A 146 6.20 3.22 -9.53
N LEU A 147 6.79 2.81 -8.40
CA LEU A 147 7.71 1.68 -8.31
C LEU A 147 7.09 0.63 -7.39
N PHE A 148 6.74 -0.54 -7.93
CA PHE A 148 6.12 -1.63 -7.17
C PHE A 148 7.05 -2.84 -7.08
N TYR A 149 7.62 -3.07 -5.91
CA TYR A 149 8.63 -4.10 -5.63
C TYR A 149 8.02 -5.38 -5.04
N ASP A 150 8.60 -6.54 -5.34
CA ASP A 150 8.05 -7.87 -5.04
C ASP A 150 8.94 -8.75 -4.12
N SER A 151 10.18 -8.35 -3.84
CA SER A 151 11.10 -9.18 -3.05
C SER A 151 10.53 -9.61 -1.69
N ALA A 152 9.84 -8.73 -0.97
CA ALA A 152 9.25 -9.04 0.33
C ALA A 152 8.13 -10.10 0.22
N MET A 153 7.19 -9.95 -0.71
CA MET A 153 6.12 -10.92 -0.99
C MET A 153 6.68 -12.28 -1.40
N SER A 154 7.57 -12.29 -2.41
CA SER A 154 8.21 -13.50 -2.91
C SER A 154 9.18 -14.13 -1.91
N SER A 155 9.55 -13.40 -0.84
CA SER A 155 10.54 -13.80 0.15
C SER A 155 11.86 -14.23 -0.51
N SER A 156 12.29 -13.46 -1.51
CA SER A 156 13.43 -13.80 -2.37
C SER A 156 14.49 -12.70 -2.39
N VAL A 157 15.76 -13.14 -2.42
CA VAL A 157 16.97 -12.31 -2.49
C VAL A 157 17.97 -12.95 -3.47
N PRO A 158 18.96 -12.19 -3.97
CA PRO A 158 20.06 -12.77 -4.74
C PRO A 158 20.76 -13.91 -3.98
N PRO A 159 21.23 -14.97 -4.64
CA PRO A 159 21.94 -16.08 -3.97
C PRO A 159 23.20 -15.66 -3.21
N ASP A 160 23.82 -14.54 -3.62
CA ASP A 160 25.03 -13.95 -3.05
C ASP A 160 24.73 -12.78 -2.10
N TYR A 161 23.45 -12.56 -1.73
CA TYR A 161 23.09 -11.50 -0.81
C TYR A 161 23.75 -11.72 0.57
N PRO A 162 24.58 -10.80 1.06
CA PRO A 162 25.48 -11.06 2.18
C PRO A 162 24.78 -11.01 3.55
N TYR A 163 23.54 -10.51 3.59
CA TYR A 163 22.79 -10.33 4.82
C TYR A 163 21.69 -11.38 4.91
N ALA A 164 21.65 -12.13 6.00
CA ALA A 164 20.57 -13.07 6.30
C ALA A 164 20.23 -13.01 7.78
N PHE A 165 18.96 -12.79 8.11
CA PHE A 165 18.51 -12.91 9.49
C PHE A 165 18.44 -14.38 9.89
N ALA A 166 18.95 -14.71 11.08
CA ALA A 166 18.72 -16.01 11.67
C ALA A 166 17.27 -16.14 12.17
N PRO A 167 16.65 -17.34 12.07
CA PRO A 167 15.42 -17.65 12.78
C PRO A 167 15.56 -17.40 14.28
N THR A 168 14.48 -16.95 14.93
CA THR A 168 14.45 -16.75 16.39
C THR A 168 14.22 -18.04 17.18
N GLY A 169 13.97 -19.15 16.46
CA GLY A 169 13.71 -20.48 16.99
C GLY A 169 13.49 -21.47 15.84
N ASP A 170 13.12 -22.70 16.19
CA ASP A 170 13.12 -23.85 15.27
C ASP A 170 11.77 -24.08 14.56
N THR A 171 10.80 -23.17 14.72
CA THR A 171 9.49 -23.33 14.08
C THR A 171 9.50 -22.88 12.62
N ARG A 172 8.55 -23.42 11.83
CA ARG A 172 8.32 -22.97 10.44
C ARG A 172 8.01 -21.47 10.35
N LEU A 173 7.25 -20.96 11.31
CA LEU A 173 6.91 -19.54 11.43
C LEU A 173 8.16 -18.68 11.54
N GLU A 174 9.07 -19.04 12.44
CA GLU A 174 10.29 -18.26 12.71
C GLU A 174 11.27 -18.32 11.54
N THR A 175 11.37 -19.49 10.90
CA THR A 175 12.14 -19.66 9.67
C THR A 175 11.58 -18.77 8.56
N ASN A 176 10.28 -18.82 8.30
CA ASN A 176 9.64 -18.02 7.25
C ASN A 176 9.76 -16.51 7.53
N ARG A 177 9.61 -16.08 8.80
CA ARG A 177 9.83 -14.69 9.21
C ARG A 177 11.25 -14.22 8.98
N ALA A 178 12.24 -15.06 9.23
CA ALA A 178 13.64 -14.72 9.00
C ALA A 178 13.95 -14.53 7.51
N VAL A 179 13.43 -15.42 6.65
CA VAL A 179 13.53 -15.29 5.19
C VAL A 179 12.83 -14.01 4.71
N TYR A 180 11.60 -13.76 5.18
CA TYR A 180 10.85 -12.55 4.87
C TYR A 180 11.61 -11.27 5.28
N ASN A 181 12.09 -11.20 6.51
CA ASN A 181 12.84 -10.03 6.99
C ASN A 181 14.14 -9.82 6.19
N THR A 182 14.76 -10.90 5.71
CA THR A 182 15.93 -10.84 4.84
C THR A 182 15.58 -10.22 3.49
N ALA A 183 14.43 -10.59 2.92
CA ALA A 183 13.93 -10.00 1.69
C ALA A 183 13.48 -8.54 1.86
N VAL A 184 12.91 -8.17 3.02
CA VAL A 184 12.63 -6.76 3.38
C VAL A 184 13.92 -5.94 3.43
N HIS A 185 14.98 -6.46 4.06
CA HIS A 185 16.26 -5.77 4.13
C HIS A 185 16.92 -5.63 2.73
N TYR A 186 16.71 -6.59 1.84
CA TYR A 186 17.16 -6.47 0.45
C TYR A 186 16.44 -5.37 -0.32
N VAL A 187 15.10 -5.36 -0.31
CA VAL A 187 14.32 -4.34 -1.03
C VAL A 187 14.48 -2.95 -0.40
N ASP A 188 14.66 -2.86 0.92
CA ASP A 188 15.02 -1.60 1.60
C ASP A 188 16.33 -1.00 1.06
N GLY A 189 17.31 -1.84 0.74
CA GLY A 189 18.55 -1.40 0.08
C GLY A 189 18.28 -0.78 -1.30
N ILE A 190 17.44 -1.42 -2.12
CA ILE A 190 17.03 -0.90 -3.43
C ILE A 190 16.30 0.44 -3.28
N VAL A 191 15.36 0.53 -2.33
CA VAL A 191 14.64 1.77 -2.06
C VAL A 191 15.60 2.86 -1.57
N GLY A 192 16.60 2.52 -0.76
CA GLY A 192 17.67 3.43 -0.35
C GLY A 192 18.43 4.01 -1.54
N GLU A 193 18.79 3.18 -2.53
CA GLU A 193 19.45 3.62 -3.77
C GLU A 193 18.57 4.59 -4.57
N VAL A 194 17.25 4.31 -4.70
CA VAL A 194 16.31 5.21 -5.39
C VAL A 194 16.20 6.57 -4.70
N LEU A 195 16.14 6.57 -3.37
CA LEU A 195 16.07 7.81 -2.58
C LEU A 195 17.37 8.62 -2.70
N GLU A 196 18.52 7.94 -2.69
CA GLU A 196 19.83 8.57 -2.89
C GLU A 196 19.99 9.14 -4.30
N ASP A 197 19.57 8.41 -5.34
CA ASP A 197 19.56 8.90 -6.72
C ASP A 197 18.67 10.15 -6.88
N LEU A 198 17.48 10.15 -6.29
CA LEU A 198 16.58 11.30 -6.30
C LEU A 198 17.24 12.54 -5.64
N ALA A 199 18.00 12.34 -4.55
CA ALA A 199 18.75 13.40 -3.88
C ALA A 199 19.94 13.88 -4.72
N ASN A 200 20.72 12.96 -5.30
CA ASN A 200 21.88 13.27 -6.14
C ASN A 200 21.50 14.05 -7.40
N ARG A 201 20.29 13.82 -7.93
CA ARG A 201 19.71 14.58 -9.05
C ARG A 201 19.13 15.94 -8.64
N GLY A 202 19.14 16.28 -7.35
CA GLY A 202 18.51 17.50 -6.82
C GLY A 202 16.99 17.51 -6.95
N LEU A 203 16.35 16.33 -7.04
CA LEU A 203 14.91 16.20 -7.19
C LEU A 203 14.17 16.01 -5.87
N ALA A 204 14.87 15.64 -4.80
CA ALA A 204 14.28 15.35 -3.49
C ALA A 204 13.45 16.55 -2.95
N ASP A 205 14.00 17.76 -2.99
CA ASP A 205 13.37 18.97 -2.45
C ASP A 205 12.09 19.41 -3.19
N ASN A 206 11.82 18.84 -4.38
CA ASN A 206 10.64 19.18 -5.18
C ASN A 206 9.82 17.93 -5.58
N THR A 207 9.91 16.87 -4.77
CA THR A 207 9.18 15.62 -5.00
C THR A 207 8.47 15.19 -3.72
N VAL A 208 7.15 14.99 -3.81
CA VAL A 208 6.41 14.25 -2.78
C VAL A 208 6.82 12.78 -2.91
N VAL A 209 7.35 12.19 -1.84
CA VAL A 209 7.74 10.77 -1.82
C VAL A 209 6.85 10.02 -0.83
N LEU A 210 6.10 9.04 -1.33
CA LEU A 210 5.25 8.15 -0.55
C LEU A 210 5.82 6.74 -0.60
N ILE A 211 6.16 6.16 0.55
CA ILE A 211 6.63 4.78 0.68
C ILE A 211 5.62 4.00 1.53
N THR A 212 5.04 2.95 0.97
CA THR A 212 4.03 2.11 1.63
C THR A 212 4.14 0.65 1.19
N ALA A 213 3.25 -0.20 1.70
CA ALA A 213 2.88 -1.47 1.10
C ALA A 213 1.40 -1.43 0.68
N ASP A 214 0.98 -2.40 -0.12
CA ASP A 214 -0.42 -2.67 -0.44
C ASP A 214 -1.13 -3.48 0.66
N HIS A 215 -0.41 -4.38 1.32
CA HIS A 215 -0.85 -5.13 2.49
C HIS A 215 0.37 -5.66 3.26
N GLY A 216 0.14 -6.41 4.33
CA GLY A 216 1.18 -7.16 5.04
C GLY A 216 1.06 -8.67 4.83
N GLN A 217 1.95 -9.42 5.47
CA GLN A 217 2.04 -10.89 5.39
C GLN A 217 1.66 -11.52 6.74
N GLU A 218 1.11 -12.73 6.79
CA GLU A 218 0.96 -13.53 8.03
C GLU A 218 1.85 -14.77 8.00
N PHE A 219 2.37 -15.21 9.16
CA PHE A 219 3.21 -16.43 9.26
C PHE A 219 2.65 -17.47 10.25
N GLY A 220 1.41 -17.31 10.70
CA GLY A 220 0.74 -18.20 11.64
C GLY A 220 0.74 -17.71 13.09
N GLU A 221 1.22 -16.49 13.37
CA GLU A 221 1.29 -15.98 14.74
C GLU A 221 -0.08 -15.62 15.33
N SER A 222 -1.04 -15.19 14.50
CA SER A 222 -2.39 -14.83 14.96
C SER A 222 -3.26 -16.07 15.16
N ALA A 223 -3.16 -17.05 14.26
CA ALA A 223 -3.71 -18.39 14.39
C ALA A 223 -3.03 -19.33 13.37
N ALA A 224 -2.87 -20.61 13.71
CA ALA A 224 -2.11 -21.57 12.91
C ALA A 224 -2.62 -21.79 11.47
N ASN A 225 -3.90 -21.49 11.20
CA ASN A 225 -4.50 -21.58 9.87
C ASN A 225 -4.35 -20.30 9.04
N LEU A 226 -3.76 -19.24 9.60
CA LEU A 226 -3.52 -17.98 8.92
C LEU A 226 -2.07 -17.91 8.47
N GLU A 227 -1.85 -18.12 7.18
CA GLU A 227 -0.54 -17.96 6.57
C GLU A 227 -0.67 -17.11 5.31
N ARG A 228 0.41 -16.43 4.93
CA ARG A 228 0.48 -15.52 3.78
C ARG A 228 -0.53 -14.36 3.89
N HIS A 229 -0.80 -13.68 2.79
CA HIS A 229 -1.81 -12.65 2.67
C HIS A 229 -3.17 -13.25 2.25
N GLY A 230 -4.25 -12.50 2.41
CA GLY A 230 -5.62 -12.89 2.04
C GLY A 230 -6.26 -13.91 2.97
N SER A 231 -5.57 -14.38 4.02
CA SER A 231 -6.06 -15.44 4.91
C SER A 231 -6.85 -14.90 6.10
N GLY A 232 -6.63 -13.65 6.51
CA GLY A 232 -7.33 -13.02 7.62
C GLY A 232 -7.18 -11.50 7.65
N PHE A 233 -8.02 -10.84 8.43
CA PHE A 233 -8.02 -9.38 8.63
C PHE A 233 -7.24 -9.04 9.90
N THR A 234 -6.02 -9.57 10.01
CA THR A 234 -5.13 -9.34 11.16
C THR A 234 -4.33 -8.06 10.95
N ARG A 235 -3.79 -7.49 12.04
CA ARG A 235 -2.89 -6.33 11.93
C ARG A 235 -1.64 -6.67 11.10
N GLN A 236 -1.18 -7.90 11.13
CA GLN A 236 -0.04 -8.42 10.36
C GLN A 236 -0.31 -8.34 8.86
N GLN A 237 -1.55 -8.49 8.42
CA GLN A 237 -1.92 -8.40 7.00
C GLN A 237 -2.42 -7.01 6.58
N LEU A 238 -2.79 -6.14 7.53
CA LEU A 238 -3.44 -4.86 7.23
C LEU A 238 -2.61 -3.63 7.57
N VAL A 239 -1.71 -3.70 8.54
CA VAL A 239 -0.89 -2.55 8.93
C VAL A 239 0.38 -2.51 8.08
N THR A 240 0.53 -1.46 7.29
CA THR A 240 1.63 -1.27 6.33
C THR A 240 2.57 -0.16 6.79
N PRO A 241 3.80 -0.08 6.26
CA PRO A 241 4.59 1.14 6.35
C PRO A 241 3.81 2.30 5.71
N MET A 242 4.01 3.50 6.22
CA MET A 242 3.53 4.72 5.57
C MET A 242 4.46 5.88 5.91
N VAL A 243 5.35 6.17 4.97
CA VAL A 243 6.36 7.23 5.07
C VAL A 243 6.07 8.25 3.98
N LEU A 244 5.85 9.50 4.37
CA LEU A 244 5.46 10.58 3.48
C LEU A 244 6.41 11.77 3.63
N ALA A 245 7.32 11.93 2.68
CA ALA A 245 8.10 13.16 2.56
C ALA A 245 7.36 14.13 1.66
N TRP A 246 7.24 15.37 2.11
CA TRP A 246 6.42 16.37 1.44
C TRP A 246 7.14 17.73 1.45
N PRO A 247 7.53 18.29 0.29
CA PRO A 247 8.19 19.58 0.22
C PRO A 247 7.46 20.68 0.99
N GLY A 248 8.18 21.36 1.88
CA GLY A 248 7.63 22.42 2.74
C GLY A 248 6.93 21.94 4.01
N ARG A 249 6.86 20.62 4.27
CA ARG A 249 6.40 20.07 5.55
C ARG A 249 7.59 19.54 6.35
N GLN A 250 7.48 19.61 7.68
CA GLN A 250 8.52 19.13 8.58
C GLN A 250 8.60 17.60 8.55
N GLY A 251 9.76 17.07 8.16
CA GLY A 251 10.13 15.66 8.31
C GLY A 251 10.59 15.30 9.73
N GLY A 252 10.90 14.02 9.94
CA GLY A 252 11.36 13.49 11.23
C GLY A 252 10.26 13.46 12.31
N VAL A 253 9.00 13.45 11.90
CA VAL A 253 7.83 13.39 12.80
C VAL A 253 7.09 12.08 12.60
N ALA A 254 6.45 11.59 13.67
CA ALA A 254 5.68 10.35 13.63
C ALA A 254 4.29 10.52 14.24
N TYR A 255 3.31 9.80 13.70
CA TYR A 255 1.94 9.78 14.16
C TYR A 255 1.45 8.34 14.41
N ASP A 256 0.72 8.15 15.51
CA ASP A 256 0.21 6.84 15.97
C ASP A 256 -1.31 6.67 15.83
N HIS A 257 -2.02 7.74 15.44
CA HIS A 257 -3.45 7.65 15.19
C HIS A 257 -3.73 6.72 13.99
N ARG A 258 -4.89 6.06 14.00
CA ARG A 258 -5.30 5.18 12.90
C ARG A 258 -5.49 6.02 11.63
N SER A 259 -4.63 5.82 10.64
CA SER A 259 -4.78 6.35 9.28
C SER A 259 -4.98 5.19 8.31
N SER A 260 -5.36 5.47 7.06
CA SER A 260 -5.60 4.43 6.06
C SER A 260 -5.19 4.83 4.65
N HIS A 261 -4.99 3.85 3.78
CA HIS A 261 -4.89 4.06 2.34
C HIS A 261 -6.02 4.92 1.79
N TYR A 262 -7.21 4.88 2.41
CA TYR A 262 -8.33 5.74 2.08
C TYR A 262 -8.02 7.24 2.14
N ASP A 263 -7.03 7.63 2.94
CA ASP A 263 -6.64 9.01 3.16
C ASP A 263 -5.65 9.52 2.09
N ILE A 264 -5.04 8.63 1.29
CA ILE A 264 -3.96 8.99 0.36
C ILE A 264 -4.47 9.82 -0.80
N VAL A 265 -5.50 9.34 -1.51
CA VAL A 265 -6.13 10.08 -2.62
C VAL A 265 -6.64 11.46 -2.19
N PRO A 266 -7.46 11.62 -1.13
CA PRO A 266 -7.92 12.93 -0.71
C PRO A 266 -6.77 13.85 -0.29
N THR A 267 -5.72 13.33 0.34
CA THR A 267 -4.51 14.13 0.65
C THR A 267 -3.85 14.65 -0.63
N LEU A 268 -3.61 13.79 -1.63
CA LEU A 268 -2.98 14.21 -2.88
C LEU A 268 -3.87 15.18 -3.67
N MET A 269 -5.16 14.90 -3.78
CA MET A 269 -6.11 15.78 -4.48
C MET A 269 -6.13 17.18 -3.86
N GLN A 270 -6.18 17.29 -2.53
CA GLN A 270 -6.23 18.59 -1.86
C GLN A 270 -4.87 19.29 -1.83
N GLU A 271 -3.80 18.59 -1.48
CA GLU A 271 -2.51 19.22 -1.16
C GLU A 271 -1.60 19.35 -2.37
N LEU A 272 -1.60 18.36 -3.27
CA LEU A 272 -0.77 18.38 -4.48
C LEU A 272 -1.50 19.07 -5.64
N PHE A 273 -2.81 18.84 -5.76
CA PHE A 273 -3.61 19.35 -6.88
C PHE A 273 -4.49 20.55 -6.52
N ALA A 274 -4.56 20.97 -5.25
CA ALA A 274 -5.42 22.07 -4.81
C ALA A 274 -6.90 21.86 -5.20
N CYS A 275 -7.36 20.60 -5.20
CA CYS A 275 -8.75 20.25 -5.48
C CYS A 275 -9.66 20.88 -4.42
N SER A 276 -10.64 21.67 -4.88
CA SER A 276 -11.60 22.37 -4.03
C SER A 276 -12.86 21.55 -3.74
N ASN A 277 -13.07 20.42 -4.44
CA ASN A 277 -14.19 19.55 -4.17
C ASN A 277 -14.05 18.93 -2.78
N PRO A 278 -15.15 18.77 -2.03
CA PRO A 278 -15.14 17.95 -0.82
C PRO A 278 -14.60 16.55 -1.12
N ALA A 279 -13.73 16.03 -0.25
CA ALA A 279 -13.21 14.66 -0.37
C ALA A 279 -14.34 13.61 -0.50
N PHE A 280 -15.47 13.90 0.16
CA PHE A 280 -16.68 13.09 0.13
C PHE A 280 -17.21 12.80 -1.28
N ASP A 281 -16.93 13.67 -2.27
CA ASP A 281 -17.38 13.54 -3.66
C ASP A 281 -16.64 12.44 -4.44
N TYR A 282 -15.46 12.03 -3.98
CA TYR A 282 -14.58 11.12 -4.76
C TYR A 282 -13.84 10.07 -3.94
N ALA A 283 -13.83 10.16 -2.61
CA ALA A 283 -13.19 9.22 -1.71
C ALA A 283 -14.00 9.07 -0.40
N VAL A 284 -13.68 8.03 0.37
CA VAL A 284 -14.24 7.85 1.73
C VAL A 284 -13.30 8.33 2.83
N GLY A 285 -12.00 8.46 2.53
CA GLY A 285 -11.04 8.97 3.49
C GLY A 285 -10.97 10.48 3.55
N ARG A 286 -10.00 10.95 4.34
CA ARG A 286 -9.79 12.37 4.64
C ARG A 286 -8.34 12.75 4.39
N ASN A 287 -8.02 14.03 4.48
CA ASN A 287 -6.63 14.45 4.38
C ASN A 287 -5.82 13.94 5.58
N LEU A 288 -4.69 13.30 5.33
CA LEU A 288 -3.77 12.76 6.33
C LEU A 288 -3.28 13.83 7.32
N PHE A 289 -3.24 15.10 6.91
CA PHE A 289 -2.81 16.21 7.75
C PHE A 289 -3.89 16.74 8.69
N GLU A 290 -5.13 16.24 8.60
CA GLU A 290 -6.17 16.52 9.60
C GLU A 290 -5.96 15.73 10.90
N LEU A 291 -5.13 14.68 10.87
CA LEU A 291 -4.73 13.86 12.02
C LEU A 291 -5.91 13.23 12.79
N GLN A 292 -7.06 13.05 12.14
CA GLN A 292 -8.23 12.45 12.77
C GLN A 292 -8.20 10.92 12.64
N PRO A 293 -8.26 10.17 13.76
CA PRO A 293 -8.26 8.71 13.71
C PRO A 293 -9.54 8.15 13.09
N TRP A 294 -9.41 7.05 12.36
CA TRP A 294 -10.55 6.25 11.93
C TRP A 294 -11.21 5.53 13.12
N PRO A 295 -12.51 5.75 13.38
CA PRO A 295 -13.25 5.00 14.41
C PRO A 295 -13.49 3.56 13.96
N TRP A 296 -13.77 3.35 12.68
CA TRP A 296 -13.91 2.06 12.04
C TRP A 296 -13.45 2.16 10.58
N MET A 297 -13.21 1.04 9.90
CA MET A 297 -12.88 1.01 8.47
C MET A 297 -13.30 -0.32 7.87
N VAL A 298 -13.59 -0.35 6.57
CA VAL A 298 -13.83 -1.61 5.84
C VAL A 298 -12.52 -2.05 5.21
N ALA A 299 -12.19 -3.34 5.28
CA ALA A 299 -11.06 -3.91 4.56
C ALA A 299 -11.51 -5.11 3.73
N GLY A 300 -10.98 -5.26 2.52
CA GLY A 300 -11.33 -6.33 1.59
C GLY A 300 -10.28 -7.43 1.46
N SER A 301 -10.74 -8.64 1.14
CA SER A 301 -9.93 -9.74 0.62
C SER A 301 -10.38 -10.09 -0.81
N TYR A 302 -9.89 -11.19 -1.37
CA TYR A 302 -10.28 -11.67 -2.68
C TYR A 302 -11.76 -12.10 -2.77
N PHE A 303 -12.39 -12.48 -1.65
CA PHE A 303 -13.76 -13.01 -1.66
C PHE A 303 -14.63 -12.52 -0.50
N ASN A 304 -14.06 -12.00 0.59
CA ASN A 304 -14.80 -11.51 1.75
C ASN A 304 -14.28 -10.14 2.19
N TYR A 305 -14.94 -9.50 3.16
CA TYR A 305 -14.51 -8.23 3.75
C TYR A 305 -14.66 -8.26 5.26
N ALA A 306 -14.09 -7.27 5.94
CA ALA A 306 -14.28 -7.05 7.36
C ALA A 306 -14.48 -5.59 7.71
N VAL A 307 -15.23 -5.34 8.78
CA VAL A 307 -15.30 -4.04 9.46
C VAL A 307 -14.33 -4.08 10.64
N LEU A 308 -13.36 -3.17 10.63
CA LEU A 308 -12.30 -3.06 11.63
C LEU A 308 -12.61 -1.93 12.59
N GLU A 309 -13.00 -2.27 13.80
CA GLU A 309 -13.25 -1.35 14.90
C GLU A 309 -12.01 -1.31 15.83
N PRO A 310 -11.92 -0.38 16.80
CA PRO A 310 -10.71 -0.24 17.62
C PRO A 310 -10.45 -1.46 18.51
N ASP A 311 -11.46 -2.29 18.77
CA ASP A 311 -11.45 -3.39 19.72
C ASP A 311 -12.02 -4.72 19.17
N GLN A 312 -12.48 -4.73 17.92
CA GLN A 312 -13.00 -5.93 17.26
C GLN A 312 -12.88 -5.88 15.74
N VAL A 313 -12.93 -7.08 15.13
CA VAL A 313 -12.95 -7.29 13.69
C VAL A 313 -14.18 -8.11 13.34
N THR A 314 -15.12 -7.52 12.62
CA THR A 314 -16.32 -8.22 12.12
C THR A 314 -16.06 -8.67 10.70
N VAL A 315 -15.87 -9.97 10.48
CA VAL A 315 -15.65 -10.56 9.15
C VAL A 315 -16.99 -11.00 8.58
N THR A 316 -17.26 -10.64 7.31
CA THR A 316 -18.48 -10.99 6.60
C THR A 316 -18.16 -11.77 5.33
N TYR A 317 -18.81 -12.91 5.14
CA TYR A 317 -18.63 -13.81 4.01
C TYR A 317 -19.72 -13.62 2.94
N PRO A 318 -19.47 -14.02 1.67
CA PRO A 318 -20.44 -13.88 0.58
C PRO A 318 -21.81 -14.52 0.81
N ASN A 319 -21.87 -15.56 1.64
CA ASN A 319 -23.12 -16.24 1.99
C ASN A 319 -23.90 -15.56 3.12
N GLY A 320 -23.45 -14.38 3.58
CA GLY A 320 -24.07 -13.62 4.66
C GLY A 320 -23.68 -14.10 6.06
N LEU A 321 -22.88 -15.16 6.19
CA LEU A 321 -22.32 -15.54 7.49
C LEU A 321 -21.32 -14.48 7.95
N TYR A 322 -21.21 -14.33 9.26
CA TYR A 322 -20.26 -13.44 9.89
C TYR A 322 -19.57 -14.10 11.08
N GLU A 323 -18.44 -13.55 11.47
CA GLU A 323 -17.78 -13.82 12.73
C GLU A 323 -17.23 -12.51 13.31
N VAL A 324 -17.18 -12.40 14.64
CA VAL A 324 -16.53 -11.27 15.32
C VAL A 324 -15.30 -11.78 16.04
N ARG A 325 -14.18 -11.10 15.85
CA ARG A 325 -12.89 -11.44 16.45
C ARG A 325 -12.37 -10.29 17.31
N ASP A 326 -11.56 -10.62 18.32
CA ASP A 326 -10.79 -9.62 19.06
C ASP A 326 -9.54 -9.16 18.28
N LEU A 327 -8.73 -8.28 18.88
CA LEU A 327 -7.51 -7.76 18.23
C LEU A 327 -6.37 -8.79 18.15
N ASP A 328 -6.41 -9.85 18.97
CA ASP A 328 -5.55 -11.03 18.85
C ASP A 328 -6.12 -12.03 17.82
N TYR A 329 -7.17 -11.62 17.10
CA TYR A 329 -7.88 -12.38 16.08
C TYR A 329 -8.55 -13.67 16.57
N ARG A 330 -8.84 -13.78 17.88
CA ARG A 330 -9.60 -14.89 18.48
C ARG A 330 -11.10 -14.69 18.27
N LEU A 331 -11.82 -15.77 17.98
CA LEU A 331 -13.27 -15.75 17.81
C LEU A 331 -13.96 -15.34 19.12
N ARG A 332 -14.88 -14.36 19.06
CA ARG A 332 -15.74 -14.00 20.18
C ARG A 332 -16.97 -14.93 20.20
N PRO A 333 -17.25 -15.64 21.30
CA PRO A 333 -18.39 -16.55 21.40
C PRO A 333 -19.73 -15.82 21.42
N ASP A 334 -19.76 -14.62 22.02
CA ASP A 334 -20.95 -13.76 22.12
C ASP A 334 -20.71 -12.45 21.36
N PRO A 335 -20.90 -12.41 20.03
CA PRO A 335 -20.61 -11.24 19.22
C PRO A 335 -21.57 -10.08 19.54
N VAL A 336 -21.02 -8.89 19.72
CA VAL A 336 -21.79 -7.65 19.88
C VAL A 336 -21.62 -6.80 18.62
N PHE A 337 -22.74 -6.46 17.99
CA PHE A 337 -22.79 -5.58 16.83
C PHE A 337 -23.11 -4.16 17.25
N ARG A 338 -22.31 -3.21 16.76
CA ARG A 338 -22.57 -1.78 16.89
C ARG A 338 -23.48 -1.34 15.74
N GLY A 339 -24.76 -1.13 16.02
CA GLY A 339 -25.76 -0.82 15.00
C GLY A 339 -25.45 0.45 14.21
N ASP A 340 -24.93 1.46 14.90
CA ASP A 340 -24.43 2.72 14.32
C ASP A 340 -23.26 2.49 13.36
N VAL A 341 -22.33 1.59 13.69
CA VAL A 341 -21.21 1.24 12.79
C VAL A 341 -21.72 0.49 11.55
N LEU A 342 -22.64 -0.46 11.71
CA LEU A 342 -23.19 -1.21 10.58
C LEU A 342 -23.98 -0.31 9.62
N GLU A 343 -24.78 0.61 10.16
CA GLU A 343 -25.51 1.61 9.38
C GLU A 343 -24.53 2.49 8.59
N ALA A 344 -23.50 3.05 9.27
CA ALA A 344 -22.50 3.89 8.62
C ALA A 344 -21.68 3.15 7.55
N VAL A 345 -21.35 1.87 7.77
CA VAL A 345 -20.70 1.01 6.76
C VAL A 345 -21.62 0.83 5.55
N SER A 346 -22.92 0.60 5.78
CA SER A 346 -23.87 0.41 4.69
C SER A 346 -24.04 1.69 3.86
N GLU A 347 -24.18 2.85 4.51
CA GLU A 347 -24.25 4.15 3.83
C GLU A 347 -22.98 4.42 3.02
N GLN A 348 -21.80 4.17 3.62
CA GLN A 348 -20.52 4.37 2.95
C GLN A 348 -20.35 3.46 1.72
N ASN A 349 -20.79 2.20 1.80
CA ASN A 349 -20.72 1.25 0.70
C ASN A 349 -21.77 1.51 -0.40
N ALA A 350 -22.83 2.28 -0.10
CA ALA A 350 -23.86 2.65 -1.07
C ALA A 350 -23.56 3.98 -1.77
N ARG A 351 -22.76 4.86 -1.16
CA ARG A 351 -22.56 6.27 -1.54
C ARG A 351 -22.35 6.55 -3.04
N PHE A 352 -21.50 5.77 -3.70
CA PHE A 352 -21.15 5.97 -5.12
C PHE A 352 -21.91 5.06 -6.09
N PHE A 353 -22.87 4.27 -5.59
CA PHE A 353 -23.86 3.64 -6.45
C PHE A 353 -24.98 4.66 -6.67
N THR A 354 -25.14 5.11 -7.91
CA THR A 354 -26.28 5.94 -8.32
C THR A 354 -27.27 5.05 -9.08
N ASP A 355 -28.55 5.37 -8.97
CA ASP A 355 -29.64 4.71 -9.70
C ASP A 355 -29.54 4.89 -11.22
#